data_AF-K5WL72-F1
#
_entry.id   AF-K5WL72-F1
#
_cell.length_a   1.000
_cell.length_b   1.000
_cell.length_c   1.000
_cell.angle_alpha   90.00
_cell.angle_beta   90.00
_cell.angle_gamma   90.00
#
_symmetry.space_group_name_H-M   'P 1'
#
loop_
_entity.id
_entity.type
_entity.pdbx_description
1 polymer ?
#
loop_
_entity_poly.entity_id
_entity_poly.type
_entity_poly.pdbx_seq_one_letter_code
_entity_poly.pdbx_strand_id
1 'polypeptide(L)'
;MPTLELSLGRYGRYNLASVPDFTVGALHQYVALTFCSAKRIHYGNSYVYQGELQRGPDKPIDVVCKMTFNEDSDRLEDEAGFYSTQLKPLQDSAVPKFYGLFTGTYINSSGRNRAVRCILLEPWGSPLQDIEACPMKLRIAIVEAVLRIHAAGVQHNDLCESNILISADGREARLVDFDHATKHRCMRRMRITLYSYPPLEADVQCEEVYEIASIMDIWPPRYVWIHGIKYSIHGCPTPTKFLELRGANTQGYTREQLLEEAEAVIGEYVREYGDRFRFIGEPGNPTDIAEPTDSELESDSESESVSEAKSDSHKIGYRASDTKVHLLGRLQ
;
A
#
# COMPACT_ATOMS: atom_id res chain seq x y z
N MET A 1 -17.02 -15.83 -21.91
CA MET A 1 -15.73 -16.56 -21.90
C MET A 1 -15.48 -17.01 -20.49
N PRO A 2 -15.15 -18.28 -20.20
CA PRO A 2 -14.81 -18.68 -18.85
C PRO A 2 -13.54 -17.93 -18.43
N THR A 3 -13.55 -17.31 -17.26
CA THR A 3 -12.36 -16.69 -16.67
C THR A 3 -11.28 -17.75 -16.44
N LEU A 4 -10.01 -17.35 -16.41
CA LEU A 4 -8.90 -18.27 -16.11
C LEU A 4 -9.15 -19.04 -14.80
N GLU A 5 -9.81 -18.39 -13.84
CA GLU A 5 -10.28 -18.94 -12.56
C GLU A 5 -11.23 -20.15 -12.71
N LEU A 6 -12.22 -20.07 -13.61
CA LEU A 6 -13.11 -21.18 -13.94
C LEU A 6 -12.39 -22.32 -14.68
N SER A 7 -11.29 -21.99 -15.36
CA SER A 7 -10.58 -22.89 -16.27
C SER A 7 -9.41 -23.63 -15.59
N LEU A 8 -8.87 -23.08 -14.49
CA LEU A 8 -7.80 -23.67 -13.67
C LEU A 8 -8.33 -24.55 -12.52
N GLY A 9 -9.65 -24.65 -12.35
CA GLY A 9 -10.30 -25.66 -11.50
C GLY A 9 -10.27 -25.40 -9.99
N ARG A 10 -9.73 -24.25 -9.55
CA ARG A 10 -9.50 -23.72 -8.18
C ARG A 10 -8.02 -23.34 -8.02
N TYR A 11 -7.74 -22.27 -7.28
CA TYR A 11 -6.39 -21.88 -6.86
C TYR A 11 -5.62 -23.08 -6.29
N GLY A 12 -4.39 -23.33 -6.75
CA GLY A 12 -3.61 -24.49 -6.34
C GLY A 12 -2.12 -24.36 -6.65
N ARG A 13 -1.31 -25.26 -6.05
CA ARG A 13 0.13 -25.42 -6.34
C ARG A 13 0.28 -26.20 -7.65
N TYR A 14 0.91 -25.60 -8.66
CA TYR A 14 1.17 -26.27 -9.95
C TYR A 14 2.66 -26.56 -10.11
N ASN A 15 3.02 -27.78 -10.52
CA ASN A 15 4.40 -28.14 -10.81
C ASN A 15 4.76 -27.85 -12.29
N LEU A 16 5.56 -26.83 -12.55
CA LEU A 16 6.12 -26.42 -13.85
C LEU A 16 7.13 -27.45 -14.41
N ALA A 17 7.53 -28.47 -13.64
CA ALA A 17 8.38 -29.55 -14.13
C ALA A 17 7.66 -30.52 -15.10
N SER A 18 6.38 -30.31 -15.43
CA SER A 18 5.68 -31.10 -16.44
C SER A 18 5.88 -30.58 -17.87
N VAL A 19 7.13 -30.35 -18.25
CA VAL A 19 7.60 -30.44 -19.65
C VAL A 19 8.66 -31.53 -19.62
N PRO A 20 8.38 -32.75 -20.10
CA PRO A 20 8.59 -33.02 -21.52
C PRO A 20 7.65 -34.09 -22.11
N ASP A 21 7.79 -34.36 -23.42
CA ASP A 21 7.40 -35.63 -24.05
C ASP A 21 7.50 -36.80 -23.06
N PHE A 22 6.36 -37.33 -22.59
CA PHE A 22 6.22 -38.74 -22.22
C PHE A 22 4.74 -39.08 -21.96
N THR A 23 4.28 -40.08 -22.69
CA THR A 23 3.00 -40.75 -22.51
C THR A 23 3.12 -41.75 -21.36
N VAL A 24 2.37 -41.57 -20.27
CA VAL A 24 1.92 -42.67 -19.40
C VAL A 24 0.51 -42.36 -18.92
N GLY A 25 -0.35 -43.38 -19.01
CA GLY A 25 -1.79 -43.29 -18.91
C GLY A 25 -2.38 -42.90 -17.55
N ALA A 26 -3.67 -42.61 -17.61
CA ALA A 26 -4.61 -42.16 -16.57
C ALA A 26 -4.80 -40.64 -16.49
N LEU A 27 -5.60 -40.13 -17.44
CA LEU A 27 -6.51 -38.96 -17.39
C LEU A 27 -6.37 -38.03 -16.16
N HIS A 28 -5.30 -37.25 -16.11
CA HIS A 28 -5.39 -35.83 -15.80
C HIS A 28 -4.70 -35.13 -16.98
N GLN A 29 -5.49 -34.47 -17.84
CA GLN A 29 -4.92 -33.59 -18.85
C GLN A 29 -4.20 -32.46 -18.11
N TYR A 30 -2.89 -32.60 -17.90
CA TYR A 30 -2.05 -31.50 -17.50
C TYR A 30 -2.11 -30.48 -18.62
N VAL A 31 -2.82 -29.38 -18.38
CA VAL A 31 -2.86 -28.26 -19.30
C VAL A 31 -1.49 -27.59 -19.20
N ALA A 32 -0.66 -27.77 -20.22
CA ALA A 32 0.61 -27.08 -20.31
C ALA A 32 0.35 -25.56 -20.40
N LEU A 33 0.90 -24.82 -19.45
CA LEU A 33 0.94 -23.37 -19.45
C LEU A 33 2.34 -22.92 -19.87
N THR A 34 2.42 -22.05 -20.87
CA THR A 34 3.69 -21.51 -21.34
C THR A 34 3.72 -20.02 -21.11
N PHE A 35 4.69 -19.54 -20.34
CA PHE A 35 4.94 -18.10 -20.18
C PHE A 35 5.93 -17.63 -21.24
N CYS A 36 5.47 -16.72 -22.10
CA CYS A 36 6.18 -16.23 -23.28
C CYS A 36 6.37 -14.70 -23.20
N SER A 37 7.16 -14.16 -24.14
CA SER A 37 7.30 -12.71 -24.32
C SER A 37 7.76 -11.96 -23.05
N ALA A 38 8.52 -12.65 -22.19
CA ALA A 38 8.88 -12.17 -20.86
C ALA A 38 9.78 -10.93 -20.92
N LYS A 39 9.26 -9.81 -20.43
CA LYS A 39 10.00 -8.56 -20.19
C LYS A 39 10.16 -8.38 -18.68
N ARG A 40 11.40 -8.34 -18.20
CA ARG A 40 11.66 -8.05 -16.78
C ARG A 40 11.29 -6.59 -16.48
N ILE A 41 10.47 -6.39 -15.45
CA ILE A 41 10.01 -5.07 -15.00
C ILE A 41 10.58 -4.68 -13.63
N HIS A 42 11.03 -5.65 -12.82
CA HIS A 42 11.69 -5.39 -11.54
C HIS A 42 12.72 -6.47 -11.19
N TYR A 43 13.71 -6.11 -10.38
CA TYR A 43 14.76 -6.98 -9.86
C TYR A 43 15.15 -6.54 -8.44
N GLY A 44 15.04 -7.47 -7.47
CA GLY A 44 15.43 -7.27 -6.08
C GLY A 44 15.50 -8.61 -5.35
N ASN A 45 14.79 -8.74 -4.23
CA ASN A 45 14.61 -10.03 -3.52
C ASN A 45 13.83 -11.06 -4.35
N SER A 46 13.08 -10.59 -5.34
CA SER A 46 12.37 -11.38 -6.34
C SER A 46 12.63 -10.82 -7.75
N TYR A 47 12.30 -11.64 -8.75
CA TYR A 47 12.36 -11.25 -10.15
C TYR A 47 10.94 -11.08 -10.65
N VAL A 48 10.61 -9.93 -11.22
CA VAL A 48 9.25 -9.67 -11.73
C VAL A 48 9.31 -9.48 -13.24
N TYR A 49 8.50 -10.25 -13.94
CA TYR A 49 8.37 -10.24 -15.39
C TYR A 49 6.94 -9.93 -15.79
N GLN A 50 6.75 -9.13 -16.83
CA GLN A 50 5.48 -9.04 -17.55
C GLN A 50 5.59 -9.89 -18.82
N GLY A 51 4.56 -10.62 -19.17
CA GLY A 51 4.55 -11.44 -20.38
C GLY A 51 3.18 -12.05 -20.64
N GLU A 52 3.15 -13.02 -21.54
CA GLU A 52 1.93 -13.67 -21.99
C GLU A 52 1.89 -15.11 -21.49
N LEU A 53 0.77 -15.52 -20.86
CA LEU A 53 0.50 -16.90 -20.49
C LEU A 53 -0.34 -17.56 -21.58
N GLN A 54 0.26 -18.53 -22.27
CA GLN A 54 -0.38 -19.35 -23.28
C GLN A 54 -0.92 -20.64 -22.65
N ARG A 55 -2.18 -20.98 -22.95
CA ARG A 55 -2.82 -22.22 -22.52
C ARG A 55 -3.29 -23.01 -23.74
N GLY A 56 -2.52 -24.02 -24.17
CA GLY A 56 -2.87 -24.80 -25.35
C GLY A 56 -3.19 -23.90 -26.57
N PRO A 57 -4.32 -24.10 -27.28
CA PRO A 57 -4.70 -23.30 -28.44
C PRO A 57 -5.44 -21.99 -28.11
N ASP A 58 -5.69 -21.69 -26.83
CA ASP A 58 -6.46 -20.51 -26.42
C ASP A 58 -5.70 -19.21 -26.70
N LYS A 59 -6.41 -18.08 -26.69
CA LYS A 59 -5.76 -16.77 -26.81
C LYS A 59 -4.84 -16.56 -25.59
N PRO A 60 -3.57 -16.15 -25.77
CA PRO A 60 -2.71 -15.80 -24.65
C PRO A 60 -3.31 -14.66 -23.83
N ILE A 61 -3.05 -14.69 -22.53
CA ILE A 61 -3.44 -13.64 -21.59
C ILE A 61 -2.20 -12.94 -21.05
N ASP A 62 -2.27 -11.62 -20.86
CA ASP A 62 -1.19 -10.90 -20.22
C ASP A 62 -1.15 -11.21 -18.73
N VAL A 63 0.05 -11.45 -18.19
CA VAL A 63 0.28 -11.72 -16.77
C VAL A 63 1.55 -11.04 -16.26
N VAL A 64 1.58 -10.77 -14.96
CA VAL A 64 2.81 -10.47 -14.22
C VAL A 64 3.24 -11.72 -13.46
N CYS A 65 4.49 -12.12 -13.64
CA CYS A 65 5.11 -13.28 -13.02
C CYS A 65 6.19 -12.81 -12.04
N LYS A 66 5.93 -12.95 -10.73
CA LYS A 66 6.92 -12.71 -9.67
C LYS A 66 7.53 -14.04 -9.28
N MET A 67 8.85 -14.14 -9.36
CA MET A 67 9.60 -15.39 -9.23
C MET A 67 10.68 -15.30 -8.15
N THR A 68 10.90 -16.40 -7.45
CA THR A 68 12.02 -16.60 -6.53
C THR A 68 12.76 -17.90 -6.88
N PHE A 69 14.09 -17.87 -6.74
CA PHE A 69 14.98 -19.00 -7.03
C PHE A 69 15.69 -19.54 -5.76
N ASN A 70 15.42 -18.92 -4.62
CA ASN A 70 16.08 -19.25 -3.35
C ASN A 70 15.27 -20.30 -2.59
N GLU A 71 15.98 -21.04 -1.74
CA GLU A 71 15.39 -22.03 -0.82
C GLU A 71 14.54 -21.34 0.27
N ASP A 72 14.81 -20.05 0.57
CA ASP A 72 14.03 -19.18 1.47
C ASP A 72 12.76 -18.63 0.79
N SER A 73 11.99 -19.49 0.14
CA SER A 73 10.83 -19.11 -0.65
C SER A 73 9.55 -18.89 0.16
N ASP A 74 9.63 -19.01 1.49
CA ASP A 74 8.47 -18.98 2.39
C ASP A 74 7.65 -17.70 2.21
N ARG A 75 8.32 -16.56 2.01
CA ARG A 75 7.65 -15.27 1.79
C ARG A 75 6.75 -15.23 0.55
N LEU A 76 7.14 -15.89 -0.54
CA LEU A 76 6.32 -15.92 -1.76
C LEU A 76 5.11 -16.86 -1.58
N GLU A 77 5.27 -17.93 -0.79
CA GLU A 77 4.17 -18.81 -0.42
C GLU A 77 3.21 -18.12 0.56
N ASP A 78 3.73 -17.35 1.51
CA ASP A 78 2.95 -16.54 2.45
C ASP A 78 2.15 -15.46 1.71
N GLU A 79 2.78 -14.72 0.80
CA GLU A 79 2.12 -13.76 -0.09
C GLU A 79 0.98 -14.43 -0.90
N ALA A 80 1.26 -15.58 -1.52
CA ALA A 80 0.23 -16.35 -2.22
C ALA A 80 -0.91 -16.79 -1.28
N GLY A 81 -0.59 -17.08 -0.02
CA GLY A 81 -1.56 -17.36 1.04
C GLY A 81 -2.54 -16.21 1.25
N PHE A 82 -2.05 -14.97 1.36
CA PHE A 82 -2.91 -13.79 1.48
C PHE A 82 -3.80 -13.60 0.25
N TYR A 83 -3.24 -13.69 -0.97
CA TYR A 83 -4.01 -13.57 -2.22
C TYR A 83 -5.12 -14.61 -2.35
N SER A 84 -4.86 -15.86 -1.93
CA SER A 84 -5.81 -16.96 -2.03
C SER A 84 -6.85 -17.01 -0.91
N THR A 85 -6.64 -16.25 0.17
CA THR A 85 -7.53 -16.21 1.35
C THR A 85 -8.05 -14.80 1.64
N GLN A 86 -7.40 -14.02 2.50
CA GLN A 86 -7.92 -12.73 2.98
C GLN A 86 -8.16 -11.72 1.86
N LEU A 87 -7.25 -11.66 0.87
CA LEU A 87 -7.31 -10.66 -0.21
C LEU A 87 -8.21 -11.09 -1.37
N LYS A 88 -8.71 -12.33 -1.38
CA LYS A 88 -9.54 -12.85 -2.47
C LYS A 88 -10.76 -11.96 -2.79
N PRO A 89 -11.53 -11.45 -1.80
CA PRO A 89 -12.66 -10.55 -2.07
C PRO A 89 -12.25 -9.17 -2.58
N LEU A 90 -10.96 -8.83 -2.49
CA LEU A 90 -10.42 -7.52 -2.87
C LEU A 90 -9.74 -7.53 -4.24
N GLN A 91 -9.60 -8.70 -4.86
CA GLN A 91 -9.13 -8.81 -6.24
C GLN A 91 -10.04 -8.00 -7.17
N ASP A 92 -9.47 -7.44 -8.24
CA ASP A 92 -10.11 -6.48 -9.15
C ASP A 92 -10.44 -5.11 -8.59
N SER A 93 -10.18 -4.85 -7.31
CA SER A 93 -10.46 -3.56 -6.69
C SER A 93 -9.24 -3.00 -5.99
N ALA A 94 -8.94 -3.45 -4.76
CA ALA A 94 -7.81 -2.96 -3.98
C ALA A 94 -6.51 -3.71 -4.24
N VAL A 95 -6.56 -4.90 -4.85
CA VAL A 95 -5.39 -5.70 -5.25
C VAL A 95 -5.60 -6.30 -6.65
N PRO A 96 -4.54 -6.65 -7.39
CA PRO A 96 -4.67 -7.34 -8.68
C PRO A 96 -5.30 -8.73 -8.53
N LYS A 97 -5.90 -9.26 -9.60
CA LYS A 97 -6.29 -10.68 -9.59
C LYS A 97 -5.06 -11.56 -9.41
N PHE A 98 -5.23 -12.60 -8.60
CA PHE A 98 -4.27 -13.67 -8.43
C PHE A 98 -4.66 -14.84 -9.34
N TYR A 99 -3.71 -15.39 -10.09
CA TYR A 99 -3.96 -16.54 -10.96
C TYR A 99 -3.44 -17.86 -10.36
N GLY A 100 -2.51 -17.79 -9.40
CA GLY A 100 -2.04 -18.98 -8.68
C GLY A 100 -0.57 -18.92 -8.29
N LEU A 101 -0.17 -19.91 -7.48
CA LEU A 101 1.21 -20.20 -7.11
C LEU A 101 1.69 -21.42 -7.88
N PHE A 102 2.83 -21.28 -8.56
CA PHE A 102 3.44 -22.28 -9.39
C PHE A 102 4.83 -22.59 -8.83
N THR A 103 5.21 -23.86 -8.79
CA THR A 103 6.51 -24.35 -8.33
C THR A 103 7.15 -25.16 -9.43
N GLY A 104 8.45 -25.29 -9.49
CA GLY A 104 9.12 -26.04 -10.54
C GLY A 104 10.60 -26.22 -10.26
N THR A 105 11.32 -26.71 -11.25
CA THR A 105 12.77 -26.84 -11.19
C THR A 105 13.42 -26.41 -12.50
N TYR A 106 14.61 -25.81 -12.41
CA TYR A 106 15.44 -25.51 -13.57
C TYR A 106 16.89 -25.94 -13.33
N ILE A 107 17.62 -26.23 -14.41
CA ILE A 107 19.05 -26.52 -14.34
C ILE A 107 19.80 -25.19 -14.44
N ASN A 108 20.57 -24.85 -13.41
CA ASN A 108 21.38 -23.63 -13.41
C ASN A 108 22.68 -23.82 -14.22
N SER A 109 23.47 -22.75 -14.36
CA SER A 109 24.76 -22.78 -15.08
C SER A 109 25.79 -23.78 -14.54
N SER A 110 25.64 -24.24 -13.29
CA SER A 110 26.47 -25.28 -12.69
C SER A 110 25.98 -26.72 -12.94
N GLY A 111 24.93 -26.88 -13.76
CA GLY A 111 24.32 -28.19 -14.03
C GLY A 111 23.49 -28.75 -12.87
N ARG A 112 23.16 -27.93 -11.87
CA ARG A 112 22.38 -28.36 -10.69
C ARG A 112 20.91 -27.97 -10.86
N ASN A 113 20.02 -28.88 -10.48
CA ASN A 113 18.60 -28.58 -10.33
C ASN A 113 18.40 -27.58 -9.19
N ARG A 114 17.64 -26.53 -9.46
CA ARG A 114 17.23 -25.51 -8.51
C ARG A 114 15.72 -25.41 -8.53
N ALA A 115 15.11 -25.31 -7.36
CA ALA A 115 13.69 -25.03 -7.25
C ALA A 115 13.42 -23.60 -7.75
N VAL A 116 12.28 -23.43 -8.40
CA VAL A 116 11.73 -22.12 -8.75
C VAL A 116 10.31 -22.07 -8.24
N ARG A 117 9.91 -20.92 -7.72
CA ARG A 117 8.51 -20.64 -7.40
C ARG A 117 8.11 -19.33 -8.03
N CYS A 118 6.87 -19.24 -8.48
CA CYS A 118 6.34 -18.00 -8.98
C CYS A 118 4.85 -17.85 -8.68
N ILE A 119 4.42 -16.62 -8.49
CA ILE A 119 3.01 -16.26 -8.51
C ILE A 119 2.71 -15.56 -9.83
N LEU A 120 1.49 -15.80 -10.33
CA LEU A 120 0.97 -15.09 -11.49
C LEU A 120 -0.13 -14.14 -11.04
N LEU A 121 -0.02 -12.88 -11.46
CA LEU A 121 -0.94 -11.79 -11.16
C LEU A 121 -1.46 -11.15 -12.44
N GLU A 122 -2.60 -10.47 -12.34
CA GLU A 122 -3.08 -9.57 -13.37
C GLU A 122 -2.08 -8.42 -13.60
N PRO A 123 -1.74 -8.11 -14.87
CA PRO A 123 -0.98 -6.92 -15.18
C PRO A 123 -1.89 -5.70 -15.04
N TRP A 124 -1.48 -4.74 -14.21
CA TRP A 124 -2.32 -3.58 -13.95
C TRP A 124 -1.50 -2.33 -13.66
N GLY A 125 -1.96 -1.19 -14.18
CA GLY A 125 -1.44 0.13 -13.82
C GLY A 125 0.07 0.34 -14.00
N SER A 126 0.60 1.31 -13.28
CA SER A 126 2.03 1.57 -13.15
C SER A 126 2.35 1.98 -11.71
N PRO A 127 3.55 1.69 -11.19
CA PRO A 127 3.92 2.11 -9.85
C PRO A 127 3.82 3.63 -9.66
N LEU A 128 3.37 4.04 -8.48
CA LEU A 128 3.39 5.45 -8.07
C LEU A 128 4.82 5.96 -8.19
N GLN A 129 4.99 7.18 -8.71
CA GLN A 129 6.32 7.77 -8.94
C GLN A 129 6.67 8.78 -7.86
N ASP A 130 5.68 9.54 -7.40
CA ASP A 130 5.86 10.65 -6.47
C ASP A 130 4.56 10.86 -5.67
N ILE A 131 4.64 10.66 -4.36
CA ILE A 131 3.52 10.87 -3.42
C ILE A 131 3.18 12.36 -3.33
N GLU A 132 4.17 13.25 -3.39
CA GLU A 132 3.96 14.70 -3.25
C GLU A 132 3.16 15.24 -4.44
N ALA A 133 3.43 14.76 -5.65
CA ALA A 133 2.69 15.11 -6.86
C ALA A 133 1.32 14.42 -6.99
N CYS A 134 0.98 13.50 -6.08
CA CYS A 134 -0.26 12.72 -6.15
C CYS A 134 -1.49 13.62 -5.90
N PRO A 135 -2.48 13.68 -6.81
CA PRO A 135 -3.72 14.43 -6.57
C PRO A 135 -4.50 13.87 -5.37
N MET A 136 -5.16 14.74 -4.61
CA MET A 136 -5.89 14.35 -3.38
C MET A 136 -6.86 13.17 -3.60
N LYS A 137 -7.57 13.12 -4.73
CA LYS A 137 -8.47 11.99 -5.04
C LYS A 137 -7.75 10.64 -5.07
N LEU A 138 -6.55 10.60 -5.64
CA LEU A 138 -5.75 9.38 -5.70
C LEU A 138 -5.16 9.03 -4.34
N ARG A 139 -4.75 10.04 -3.56
CA ARG A 139 -4.31 9.86 -2.17
C ARG A 139 -5.40 9.19 -1.31
N ILE A 140 -6.65 9.63 -1.47
CA ILE A 140 -7.81 9.01 -0.84
C ILE A 140 -7.98 7.56 -1.30
N ALA A 141 -7.91 7.28 -2.60
CA ALA A 141 -8.04 5.93 -3.14
C ALA A 141 -6.96 4.96 -2.61
N ILE A 142 -5.72 5.45 -2.41
CA ILE A 142 -4.64 4.67 -1.80
C ILE A 142 -4.97 4.33 -0.35
N VAL A 143 -5.39 5.32 0.44
CA VAL A 143 -5.77 5.10 1.84
C VAL A 143 -6.99 4.17 1.94
N GLU A 144 -7.97 4.30 1.05
CA GLU A 144 -9.10 3.37 0.94
C GLU A 144 -8.65 1.94 0.65
N ALA A 145 -7.71 1.74 -0.27
CA ALA A 145 -7.16 0.41 -0.55
C ALA A 145 -6.48 -0.20 0.69
N VAL A 146 -5.73 0.61 1.46
CA VAL A 146 -5.11 0.15 2.73
C VAL A 146 -6.19 -0.19 3.76
N LEU A 147 -7.20 0.66 3.95
CA LEU A 147 -8.30 0.38 4.88
C LEU A 147 -9.05 -0.91 4.50
N ARG A 148 -9.18 -1.23 3.21
CA ARG A 148 -9.82 -2.47 2.75
C ARG A 148 -8.99 -3.71 3.07
N ILE A 149 -7.67 -3.71 2.86
CA ILE A 149 -6.84 -4.86 3.24
C ILE A 149 -6.80 -5.06 4.77
N HIS A 150 -6.84 -3.95 5.54
CA HIS A 150 -6.95 -3.99 6.99
C HIS A 150 -8.26 -4.61 7.47
N ALA A 151 -9.37 -4.23 6.82
CA ALA A 151 -10.69 -4.83 7.08
C ALA A 151 -10.72 -6.32 6.73
N ALA A 152 -9.98 -6.74 5.72
CA ALA A 152 -9.77 -8.16 5.38
C ALA A 152 -8.79 -8.89 6.32
N GLY A 153 -8.24 -8.21 7.32
CA GLY A 153 -7.33 -8.79 8.31
C GLY A 153 -5.89 -8.94 7.86
N VAL A 154 -5.41 -8.03 7.00
CA VAL A 154 -4.04 -7.98 6.48
C VAL A 154 -3.41 -6.63 6.78
N GLN A 155 -2.18 -6.63 7.31
CA GLN A 155 -1.30 -5.47 7.39
C GLN A 155 -0.15 -5.70 6.40
N HIS A 156 0.16 -4.70 5.57
CA HIS A 156 1.09 -4.87 4.45
C HIS A 156 2.56 -4.87 4.89
N ASN A 157 2.92 -4.00 5.84
CA ASN A 157 4.26 -3.77 6.43
C ASN A 157 5.35 -3.28 5.47
N ASP A 158 5.01 -2.90 4.24
CA ASP A 158 5.98 -2.38 3.25
C ASP A 158 5.28 -1.45 2.23
N LEU A 159 4.48 -0.51 2.72
CA LEU A 159 3.81 0.46 1.86
C LEU A 159 4.81 1.51 1.38
N CYS A 160 5.29 1.33 0.14
CA CYS A 160 6.11 2.29 -0.58
C CYS A 160 5.56 2.52 -2.00
N GLU A 161 6.08 3.52 -2.71
CA GLU A 161 5.60 3.92 -4.03
C GLU A 161 5.64 2.80 -5.06
N SER A 162 6.65 1.93 -5.00
CA SER A 162 6.76 0.78 -5.91
C SER A 162 5.69 -0.30 -5.68
N ASN A 163 5.11 -0.33 -4.48
CA ASN A 163 4.11 -1.31 -4.05
C ASN A 163 2.67 -0.77 -4.18
N ILE A 164 2.52 0.46 -4.69
CA ILE A 164 1.25 1.11 -4.98
C ILE A 164 1.15 1.29 -6.49
N LEU A 165 0.32 0.48 -7.14
CA LEU A 165 0.02 0.64 -8.56
C LEU A 165 -1.09 1.66 -8.74
N ILE A 166 -1.01 2.44 -9.81
CA ILE A 166 -1.97 3.50 -10.17
C ILE A 166 -2.54 3.23 -11.56
N SER A 167 -3.85 3.45 -11.73
CA SER A 167 -4.52 3.33 -13.03
C SER A 167 -4.00 4.37 -14.04
N ALA A 168 -4.15 4.11 -15.33
CA ALA A 168 -3.70 5.03 -16.39
C ALA A 168 -4.37 6.42 -16.32
N ASP A 169 -5.58 6.50 -15.76
CA ASP A 169 -6.30 7.76 -15.54
C ASP A 169 -6.02 8.41 -14.17
N GLY A 170 -5.20 7.77 -13.33
CA GLY A 170 -4.77 8.29 -12.04
C GLY A 170 -5.88 8.34 -10.99
N ARG A 171 -6.89 7.47 -11.07
CA ARG A 171 -8.06 7.50 -10.17
C ARG A 171 -8.15 6.31 -9.23
N GLU A 172 -7.60 5.18 -9.61
CA GLU A 172 -7.65 3.95 -8.83
C GLU A 172 -6.23 3.58 -8.37
N ALA A 173 -6.16 2.92 -7.23
CA ALA A 173 -4.93 2.38 -6.68
C ALA A 173 -5.11 0.91 -6.35
N ARG A 174 -4.07 0.11 -6.61
CA ARG A 174 -3.99 -1.29 -6.21
C ARG A 174 -2.68 -1.55 -5.48
N LEU A 175 -2.77 -2.25 -4.36
CA LEU A 175 -1.63 -2.64 -3.55
C LEU A 175 -1.06 -3.96 -4.07
N VAL A 176 0.27 -4.07 -4.09
CA VAL A 176 1.01 -5.26 -4.52
C VAL A 176 2.21 -5.51 -3.61
N ASP A 177 2.81 -6.69 -3.75
CA ASP A 177 4.00 -7.08 -3.00
C ASP A 177 3.73 -7.32 -1.50
N PHE A 178 2.96 -8.37 -1.21
CA PHE A 178 2.57 -8.74 0.15
C PHE A 178 3.58 -9.70 0.81
N ASP A 179 4.85 -9.68 0.41
CA ASP A 179 5.88 -10.58 0.93
C ASP A 179 6.31 -10.27 2.38
N HIS A 180 5.99 -9.07 2.84
CA HIS A 180 6.14 -8.59 4.22
C HIS A 180 4.81 -8.57 5.00
N ALA A 181 3.71 -8.97 4.38
CA ALA A 181 2.39 -8.87 4.98
C ALA A 181 2.21 -9.83 6.16
N THR A 182 1.37 -9.43 7.11
CA THR A 182 1.02 -10.25 8.28
C THR A 182 -0.49 -10.28 8.48
N LYS A 183 -0.97 -11.37 9.09
CA LYS A 183 -2.33 -11.42 9.60
C LYS A 183 -2.50 -10.33 10.66
N HIS A 184 -3.56 -9.56 10.52
CA HIS A 184 -3.77 -8.36 11.31
C HIS A 184 -5.20 -8.32 11.85
N ARG A 185 -5.35 -7.85 13.08
CA ARG A 185 -6.65 -7.42 13.61
C ARG A 185 -6.57 -5.92 13.79
N CYS A 186 -7.21 -5.19 12.88
CA CYS A 186 -7.22 -3.74 12.95
C CYS A 186 -7.97 -3.27 14.19
N MET A 187 -7.23 -2.70 15.15
CA MET A 187 -7.78 -2.15 16.39
C MET A 187 -8.22 -0.70 16.25
N ARG A 188 -8.33 -0.22 15.00
CA ARG A 188 -8.66 1.16 14.70
C ARG A 188 -9.96 1.59 15.38
N ARG A 189 -9.91 2.68 16.15
CA ARG A 189 -11.06 3.17 16.94
C ARG A 189 -11.82 4.32 16.32
N MET A 190 -11.25 4.96 15.30
CA MET A 190 -11.82 6.14 14.68
C MET A 190 -11.76 6.06 13.16
N ARG A 191 -12.71 6.70 12.49
CA ARG A 191 -12.69 6.89 11.04
C ARG A 191 -11.57 7.83 10.64
N ILE A 192 -11.00 7.59 9.47
CA ILE A 192 -10.07 8.52 8.84
C ILE A 192 -10.91 9.61 8.21
N THR A 193 -11.00 10.73 8.91
CA THR A 193 -11.73 11.91 8.46
C THR A 193 -10.82 12.77 7.59
N LEU A 194 -11.28 13.06 6.37
CA LEU A 194 -10.60 13.98 5.48
C LEU A 194 -10.57 15.37 6.10
N TYR A 195 -9.47 16.09 5.91
CA TYR A 195 -9.40 17.52 6.20
C TYR A 195 -9.58 17.92 7.67
N SER A 196 -9.80 16.96 8.56
CA SER A 196 -9.69 17.17 9.99
C SER A 196 -8.22 17.33 10.36
N TYR A 197 -7.99 17.92 11.53
CA TYR A 197 -6.67 17.83 12.11
C TYR A 197 -6.21 16.39 12.31
N PRO A 198 -4.90 16.14 12.22
CA PRO A 198 -4.36 14.80 12.41
C PRO A 198 -4.63 14.36 13.86
N PRO A 199 -5.24 13.18 14.06
CA PRO A 199 -5.41 12.61 15.38
C PRO A 199 -4.05 12.29 16.00
N LEU A 200 -4.02 11.96 17.29
CA LEU A 200 -2.83 11.29 17.83
C LEU A 200 -2.78 9.87 17.28
N GLU A 201 -1.59 9.35 17.02
CA GLU A 201 -1.39 7.96 16.61
C GLU A 201 -2.08 6.96 17.58
N ALA A 202 -2.02 7.25 18.88
CA ALA A 202 -2.68 6.47 19.93
C ALA A 202 -4.23 6.48 19.86
N ASP A 203 -4.82 7.47 19.18
CA ASP A 203 -6.26 7.53 18.93
C ASP A 203 -6.64 6.67 17.72
N VAL A 204 -5.77 6.61 16.70
CA VAL A 204 -5.97 5.74 15.52
C VAL A 204 -5.83 4.27 15.89
N GLN A 205 -4.85 3.89 16.74
CA GLN A 205 -4.59 2.50 17.17
C GLN A 205 -4.24 1.52 16.04
N CYS A 206 -3.68 2.03 14.94
CA CYS A 206 -3.06 1.25 13.89
C CYS A 206 -1.96 2.09 13.24
N GLU A 207 -0.71 1.66 13.42
CA GLU A 207 0.49 2.37 12.96
C GLU A 207 0.48 2.54 11.44
N GLU A 208 0.37 1.45 10.67
CA GLU A 208 0.38 1.49 9.19
C GLU A 208 -0.71 2.43 8.63
N VAL A 209 -1.93 2.41 9.20
CA VAL A 209 -3.02 3.29 8.76
C VAL A 209 -2.72 4.76 9.09
N TYR A 210 -2.17 5.04 10.28
CA TYR A 210 -1.78 6.39 10.66
C TYR A 210 -0.64 6.92 9.79
N GLU A 211 0.36 6.09 9.53
CA GLU A 211 1.51 6.42 8.70
C GLU A 211 1.08 6.72 7.27
N ILE A 212 0.33 5.83 6.62
CA ILE A 212 -0.07 6.06 5.23
C ILE A 212 -0.98 7.28 5.08
N ALA A 213 -1.92 7.51 6.01
CA ALA A 213 -2.78 8.69 5.98
C ALA A 213 -1.97 9.99 6.19
N SER A 214 -0.91 9.94 6.98
CA SER A 214 0.01 11.06 7.19
C SER A 214 0.87 11.32 5.96
N ILE A 215 1.48 10.28 5.38
CA ILE A 215 2.32 10.36 4.17
C ILE A 215 1.51 10.88 2.97
N MET A 216 0.22 10.52 2.91
CA MET A 216 -0.71 10.96 1.87
C MET A 216 -1.30 12.37 2.12
N ASP A 217 -0.83 13.11 3.13
CA ASP A 217 -1.39 14.38 3.61
C ASP A 217 -2.93 14.41 3.64
N ILE A 218 -3.55 13.32 4.09
CA ILE A 218 -5.01 13.27 4.29
C ILE A 218 -5.41 14.33 5.32
N TRP A 219 -4.56 14.46 6.34
CA TRP A 219 -4.64 15.51 7.33
C TRP A 219 -3.69 16.66 6.98
N PRO A 220 -4.09 17.91 7.21
CA PRO A 220 -3.18 19.02 7.10
C PRO A 220 -2.09 18.91 8.19
N PRO A 221 -0.89 19.47 7.96
CA PRO A 221 0.20 19.31 8.90
C PRO A 221 -0.16 19.87 10.27
N ARG A 222 0.20 19.13 11.32
CA ARG A 222 -0.08 19.53 12.71
C ARG A 222 0.81 20.67 13.18
N TYR A 223 2.02 20.72 12.64
CA TYR A 223 3.06 21.63 13.08
C TYR A 223 3.53 22.51 11.95
N VAL A 224 3.85 23.75 12.28
CA VAL A 224 4.55 24.69 11.40
C VAL A 224 5.86 25.09 12.05
N TRP A 225 6.83 25.50 11.23
CA TRP A 225 8.12 26.00 11.68
C TRP A 225 8.17 27.51 11.48
N ILE A 226 8.46 28.24 12.55
CA ILE A 226 8.64 29.70 12.52
C ILE A 226 9.95 30.01 13.24
N HIS A 227 10.90 30.60 12.51
CA HIS A 227 12.28 30.86 12.95
C HIS A 227 12.97 29.62 13.53
N GLY A 228 12.78 28.47 12.87
CA GLY A 228 13.40 27.20 13.27
C GLY A 228 12.82 26.58 14.55
N ILE A 229 11.70 27.08 15.05
CA ILE A 229 10.98 26.51 16.19
C ILE A 229 9.66 25.90 15.71
N LYS A 230 9.37 24.68 16.18
CA LYS A 230 8.18 23.90 15.85
C LYS A 230 6.99 24.32 16.73
N TYR A 231 5.88 24.71 16.11
CA TYR A 231 4.64 25.08 16.80
C TYR A 231 3.47 24.26 16.33
N SER A 232 2.59 23.88 17.26
CA SER A 232 1.31 23.27 16.91
C SER A 232 0.39 24.34 16.31
N ILE A 233 -0.07 24.14 15.09
CA ILE A 233 -0.99 25.09 14.43
C ILE A 233 -2.31 25.24 15.21
N HIS A 234 -2.76 24.18 15.88
CA HIS A 234 -3.93 24.23 16.78
C HIS A 234 -3.79 25.17 17.97
N GLY A 235 -2.61 25.16 18.62
CA GLY A 235 -2.37 26.02 19.78
C GLY A 235 -2.08 27.45 19.36
N CYS A 236 -1.77 27.64 18.08
CA CYS A 236 -1.24 28.86 17.51
C CYS A 236 -1.89 29.17 16.14
N PRO A 237 -3.23 29.29 16.07
CA PRO A 237 -3.92 29.43 14.79
C PRO A 237 -3.77 30.82 14.17
N THR A 238 -3.19 31.78 14.89
CA THR A 238 -3.02 33.16 14.44
C THR A 238 -1.61 33.69 14.77
N PRO A 239 -1.08 34.62 13.96
CA PRO A 239 0.19 35.28 14.23
C PRO A 239 0.21 36.01 15.58
N THR A 240 -0.92 36.55 16.03
CA THR A 240 -1.02 37.17 17.35
C THR A 240 -0.87 36.14 18.47
N LYS A 241 -1.51 34.97 18.34
CA LYS A 241 -1.41 33.90 19.33
C LYS A 241 0.00 33.33 19.43
N PHE A 242 0.71 33.29 18.30
CA PHE A 242 2.14 32.95 18.24
C PHE A 242 2.98 33.87 19.14
N LEU A 243 2.80 35.19 19.00
CA LEU A 243 3.53 36.18 19.79
C LEU A 243 3.20 36.11 21.28
N GLU A 244 1.95 35.77 21.64
CA GLU A 244 1.57 35.56 23.04
C GLU A 244 2.27 34.35 23.66
N LEU A 245 2.32 33.22 22.96
CA LEU A 245 2.89 31.97 23.46
C LEU A 245 4.42 32.02 23.62
N ARG A 246 5.11 32.78 22.77
CA ARG A 246 6.57 32.99 22.85
C ARG A 246 7.00 33.85 24.04
N GLY A 247 6.15 34.74 24.54
CA GLY A 247 6.54 35.78 25.49
C GLY A 247 7.66 36.69 24.94
N ALA A 248 8.36 37.41 25.82
CA ALA A 248 9.45 38.33 25.46
C ALA A 248 10.80 37.63 25.15
N ASN A 249 10.84 36.29 25.12
CA ASN A 249 12.09 35.54 25.14
C ASN A 249 12.43 34.95 23.77
N THR A 250 12.86 35.82 22.86
CA THR A 250 13.39 35.44 21.55
C THR A 250 14.82 35.92 21.42
N GLN A 251 15.77 35.06 21.80
CA GLN A 251 17.18 35.30 21.50
C GLN A 251 17.33 35.55 19.99
N GLY A 252 17.66 36.79 19.62
CA GLY A 252 18.08 37.17 18.27
C GLY A 252 17.01 37.68 17.30
N TYR A 253 15.72 37.72 17.66
CA TYR A 253 14.65 38.19 16.75
C TYR A 253 13.79 39.28 17.38
N THR A 254 13.44 40.31 16.60
CA THR A 254 12.50 41.34 17.02
C THR A 254 11.05 40.84 16.94
N ARG A 255 10.13 41.52 17.65
CA ARG A 255 8.70 41.20 17.62
C ARG A 255 8.13 41.30 16.19
N GLU A 256 8.61 42.26 15.42
CA GLU A 256 8.19 42.51 14.04
C GLU A 256 8.63 41.38 13.11
N GLN A 257 9.88 40.91 13.21
CA GLN A 257 10.39 39.77 12.43
C GLN A 257 9.63 38.47 12.73
N LEU A 258 9.27 38.28 13.98
CA LEU A 258 8.46 37.14 14.42
C LEU A 258 7.03 37.22 13.87
N LEU A 259 6.44 38.42 13.86
CA LEU A 259 5.11 38.64 13.32
C LEU A 259 5.07 38.41 11.81
N GLU A 260 6.03 38.98 11.08
CA GLU A 260 6.13 38.88 9.62
C GLU A 260 6.25 37.42 9.18
N GLU A 261 7.14 36.64 9.80
CA GLU A 261 7.28 35.22 9.44
C GLU A 261 6.05 34.41 9.88
N ALA A 262 5.47 34.69 11.04
CA ALA A 262 4.25 34.02 11.47
C ALA A 262 3.07 34.31 10.51
N GLU A 263 2.94 35.55 10.03
CA GLU A 263 1.95 35.92 9.00
C GLU A 263 2.21 35.18 7.68
N ALA A 264 3.45 35.09 7.23
CA ALA A 264 3.81 34.37 6.03
C ALA A 264 3.49 32.87 6.14
N VAL A 265 3.97 32.21 7.19
CA VAL A 265 3.82 30.76 7.41
C VAL A 265 2.37 30.36 7.67
N ILE A 266 1.66 31.10 8.55
CA ILE A 266 0.25 30.80 8.84
C ILE A 266 -0.62 31.18 7.65
N GLY A 267 -0.34 32.29 6.98
CA GLY A 267 -1.04 32.70 5.77
C GLY A 267 -0.91 31.68 4.64
N GLU A 268 0.28 31.10 4.47
CA GLU A 268 0.51 29.99 3.55
C GLU A 268 -0.24 28.73 3.94
N TYR A 269 -0.18 28.35 5.21
CA TYR A 269 -0.94 27.22 5.71
C TYR A 269 -2.44 27.39 5.43
N VAL A 270 -2.99 28.58 5.67
CA VAL A 270 -4.39 28.88 5.37
C VAL A 270 -4.66 28.90 3.87
N ARG A 271 -3.71 29.32 3.03
CA ARG A 271 -3.87 29.30 1.58
C ARG A 271 -3.92 27.87 1.03
N GLU A 272 -3.06 26.99 1.55
CA GLU A 272 -2.89 25.62 1.08
C GLU A 272 -3.94 24.66 1.66
N TYR A 273 -4.27 24.85 2.94
CA TYR A 273 -5.16 23.95 3.68
C TYR A 273 -6.48 24.62 4.09
N GLY A 274 -6.65 25.93 3.94
CA GLY A 274 -7.86 26.66 4.38
C GLY A 274 -9.16 26.14 3.79
N ASP A 275 -9.12 25.69 2.53
CA ASP A 275 -10.28 25.11 1.85
C ASP A 275 -10.69 23.76 2.46
N ARG A 276 -9.72 23.07 3.07
CA ARG A 276 -9.92 21.84 3.83
C ARG A 276 -10.60 22.13 5.18
N PHE A 277 -10.29 23.28 5.80
CA PHE A 277 -10.90 23.73 7.05
C PHE A 277 -12.33 24.28 6.92
N ARG A 278 -12.79 24.67 5.72
CA ARG A 278 -14.16 25.18 5.52
C ARG A 278 -15.26 24.18 5.91
N PHE A 279 -14.94 22.89 5.96
CA PHE A 279 -15.85 21.82 6.37
C PHE A 279 -15.80 21.51 7.88
N ILE A 280 -14.82 22.07 8.61
CA ILE A 280 -14.72 21.89 10.06
C ILE A 280 -15.68 22.89 10.73
N GLY A 281 -16.92 22.45 10.98
CA GLY A 281 -17.90 23.21 11.76
C GLY A 281 -19.33 23.21 11.22
N GLU A 282 -19.61 22.65 10.04
CA GLU A 282 -20.99 22.42 9.63
C GLU A 282 -21.50 21.10 10.25
N PRO A 283 -22.53 21.14 11.13
CA PRO A 283 -23.14 19.93 11.63
C PRO A 283 -23.78 19.17 10.46
N GLY A 284 -23.17 18.05 10.08
CA GLY A 284 -23.72 17.11 9.09
C GLY A 284 -22.93 16.90 7.81
N ASN A 285 -21.70 17.42 7.66
CA ASN A 285 -20.93 17.18 6.43
C ASN A 285 -19.40 16.95 6.58
N PRO A 286 -18.92 16.03 7.45
CA PRO A 286 -17.65 15.37 7.19
C PRO A 286 -17.85 14.40 6.02
N THR A 287 -17.15 14.60 4.90
CA THR A 287 -16.97 13.55 3.90
C THR A 287 -16.02 12.51 4.48
N ASP A 288 -16.57 11.62 5.30
CA ASP A 288 -15.89 10.43 5.78
C ASP A 288 -15.39 9.61 4.57
N ILE A 289 -14.18 9.06 4.66
CA ILE A 289 -13.78 7.98 3.76
C ILE A 289 -14.72 6.81 4.03
N ALA A 290 -15.45 6.37 3.00
CA ALA A 290 -16.51 5.38 3.15
C ALA A 290 -15.95 4.07 3.74
N GLU A 291 -16.63 3.53 4.75
CA GLU A 291 -16.31 2.20 5.25
C GLU A 291 -16.66 1.16 4.19
N PRO A 292 -15.82 0.13 3.97
CA PRO A 292 -16.25 -1.02 3.19
C PRO A 292 -17.48 -1.62 3.89
N THR A 293 -18.59 -1.73 3.17
CA THR A 293 -19.84 -2.28 3.69
C THR A 293 -19.68 -3.77 4.00
N ASP A 294 -20.05 -4.20 5.21
CA ASP A 294 -20.01 -5.61 5.67
C ASP A 294 -20.84 -6.59 4.82
N SER A 295 -21.57 -6.12 3.80
CA SER A 295 -22.46 -6.94 2.97
C SER A 295 -21.76 -7.86 1.95
N GLU A 296 -20.43 -7.90 1.89
CA GLU A 296 -19.68 -8.77 0.96
C GLU A 296 -18.71 -9.76 1.64
N LEU A 297 -18.69 -9.83 2.97
CA LEU A 297 -17.78 -10.71 3.72
C LEU A 297 -18.51 -11.62 4.72
N GLU A 298 -19.52 -12.36 4.27
CA GLU A 298 -19.99 -13.53 5.03
C GLU A 298 -18.96 -14.66 4.87
N SER A 299 -18.28 -14.99 5.97
CA SER A 299 -17.30 -16.06 6.07
C SER A 299 -17.84 -17.20 6.92
N ASP A 300 -17.85 -18.40 6.36
CA ASP A 300 -17.87 -19.63 7.14
C ASP A 300 -16.49 -19.80 7.79
N SER A 301 -16.44 -19.75 9.12
CA SER A 301 -15.23 -20.08 9.89
C SER A 301 -15.53 -21.22 10.87
N GLU A 302 -14.97 -22.39 10.55
CA GLU A 302 -14.74 -23.44 11.53
C GLU A 302 -13.43 -23.16 12.28
N SER A 303 -13.50 -23.32 13.60
CA SER A 303 -12.46 -23.01 14.57
C SER A 303 -11.40 -24.11 14.65
N GLU A 304 -10.12 -23.74 14.53
CA GLU A 304 -9.02 -24.52 15.12
C GLU A 304 -8.06 -23.65 15.94
N SER A 305 -7.55 -24.27 17.00
CA SER A 305 -6.89 -23.69 18.16
C SER A 305 -5.48 -23.15 17.92
N VAL A 306 -5.19 -22.04 18.58
CA VAL A 306 -3.94 -21.27 18.56
C VAL A 306 -2.86 -21.92 19.43
N SER A 307 -1.64 -22.03 18.91
CA SER A 307 -0.40 -22.12 19.71
C SER A 307 0.41 -20.83 19.56
N GLU A 308 0.78 -20.23 20.70
CA GLU A 308 1.53 -18.99 20.83
C GLU A 308 2.93 -19.09 20.22
N ALA A 309 3.27 -18.17 19.31
CA ALA A 309 4.64 -17.85 18.93
C ALA A 309 4.97 -16.42 19.37
N LYS A 310 6.09 -16.28 20.07
CA LYS A 310 6.61 -15.01 20.59
C LYS A 310 7.04 -14.11 19.42
N SER A 311 6.49 -12.90 19.36
CA SER A 311 6.86 -11.86 18.41
C SER A 311 8.14 -11.16 18.85
N ASP A 312 9.22 -11.32 18.09
CA ASP A 312 10.38 -10.43 18.18
C ASP A 312 10.10 -9.18 17.36
N SER A 313 9.83 -8.07 18.06
CA SER A 313 9.66 -6.75 17.46
C SER A 313 11.01 -6.22 16.96
N HIS A 314 11.34 -6.49 15.70
CA HIS A 314 12.37 -5.73 14.99
C HIS A 314 11.82 -4.34 14.68
N LYS A 315 12.27 -3.34 15.44
CA LYS A 315 12.08 -1.92 15.13
C LYS A 315 12.82 -1.60 13.83
N ILE A 316 12.10 -1.55 12.72
CA ILE A 316 12.61 -0.93 11.50
C ILE A 316 12.34 0.56 11.65
N GLY A 317 13.41 1.31 11.90
CA GLY A 317 13.35 2.76 12.00
C GLY A 317 13.12 3.38 10.64
N TYR A 318 11.85 3.54 10.23
CA TYR A 318 11.50 4.62 9.34
C TYR A 318 11.55 5.91 10.16
N ARG A 319 12.53 6.77 9.86
CA ARG A 319 12.34 8.19 10.12
C ARG A 319 11.14 8.59 9.28
N ALA A 320 9.99 8.82 9.92
CA ALA A 320 9.05 9.80 9.40
C ALA A 320 9.93 10.98 8.99
N SER A 321 10.04 11.23 7.69
CA SER A 321 10.68 12.43 7.20
C SER A 321 9.98 13.55 7.95
N ASP A 322 10.71 14.21 8.85
CA ASP A 322 10.42 15.60 9.17
C ASP A 322 10.44 16.29 7.82
N THR A 323 9.27 16.35 7.18
CA THR A 323 9.09 17.02 5.90
C THR A 323 9.43 18.47 6.21
N LYS A 324 10.68 18.82 5.93
CA LYS A 324 11.18 20.18 5.96
C LYS A 324 10.45 20.87 4.84
N VAL A 325 9.30 21.41 5.18
CA VAL A 325 8.59 22.39 4.38
C VAL A 325 9.48 23.64 4.39
N HIS A 326 10.50 23.67 3.53
CA HIS A 326 11.25 24.88 3.19
C HIS A 326 10.36 25.69 2.23
N LEU A 327 9.43 26.46 2.79
CA LEU A 327 8.50 27.31 2.03
C LEU A 327 9.10 28.63 1.51
N LEU A 328 10.43 28.76 1.45
CA LEU A 328 11.06 29.97 0.91
C LEU A 328 11.97 29.63 -0.26
N GLY A 329 11.49 29.93 -1.47
CA GLY A 329 12.28 29.73 -2.68
C GLY A 329 11.67 30.22 -3.99
N ARG A 330 10.99 31.38 -4.04
CA ARG A 330 10.80 32.15 -5.30
C ARG A 330 10.65 33.65 -5.04
N LEU A 331 11.76 34.32 -4.77
CA LEU A 331 11.96 35.73 -5.12
C LEU A 331 13.44 35.92 -5.47
N GLN A 332 13.75 35.77 -6.76
CA GLN A 332 14.67 36.61 -7.54
C GLN A 332 14.53 36.32 -9.02
#